data_AF-A0A9X2RFH0-F1
#
_entry.id   AF-A0A9X2RFH0-F1
#
_cell.length_a   1.000
_cell.length_b   1.000
_cell.length_c   1.000
_cell.angle_alpha   90.00
_cell.angle_beta   90.00
_cell.angle_gamma   90.00
#
_symmetry.space_group_name_H-M   'P 1'
#
loop_
_entity.id
_entity.type
_entity.pdbx_description
1 polymer ?
#
loop_
_entity_poly.entity_id
_entity_poly.type
_entity_poly.pdbx_seq_one_letter_code
_entity_poly.pdbx_strand_id
1 'polypeptide(L)' 'MDNFLDKEYHPVIEDFITDYVDDEMGSVERATFEEVLVHDDDLRELAFSAKEGKKLLSQFREVKAGEDFMEKLMKKIS' A
#
# COMPACT_ATOMS: atom_id res chain seq x y z
N MET A 1 -5.79 -16.20 -19.81
CA MET A 1 -5.02 -15.30 -18.93
C MET A 1 -5.77 -13.99 -19.04
N ASP A 2 -6.82 -13.86 -18.23
CA ASP A 2 -7.73 -12.72 -18.34
C ASP A 2 -7.00 -11.49 -17.80
N ASN A 3 -7.13 -10.39 -18.55
CA ASN A 3 -6.44 -9.13 -18.29
C ASN A 3 -6.88 -8.57 -16.93
N PHE A 4 -6.02 -8.69 -15.91
CA PHE A 4 -6.14 -7.97 -14.64
C PHE A 4 -6.12 -6.43 -14.82
N LEU A 5 -5.79 -5.94 -16.01
CA LEU A 5 -5.62 -4.52 -16.33
C LEU A 5 -6.88 -3.80 -16.86
N ASP A 6 -7.97 -4.51 -17.12
CA ASP A 6 -9.15 -3.91 -17.79
C ASP A 6 -10.31 -3.53 -16.83
N LYS A 7 -10.17 -3.78 -15.52
CA LYS A 7 -11.16 -3.32 -14.52
C LYS A 7 -10.74 -1.95 -13.99
N GLU A 8 -11.28 -0.91 -14.60
CA GLU A 8 -11.25 0.44 -14.03
C GLU A 8 -12.21 0.45 -12.83
N TYR A 9 -11.66 0.53 -11.61
CA TYR A 9 -12.47 0.66 -10.41
C TYR A 9 -13.10 2.05 -10.39
N HIS A 10 -14.32 2.13 -9.84
CA HIS A 10 -14.94 3.43 -9.63
C HIS A 10 -14.03 4.25 -8.68
N PRO A 11 -13.75 5.54 -8.93
CA PRO A 11 -12.78 6.33 -8.14
C PRO A 11 -13.00 6.27 -6.62
N VAL A 12 -14.27 6.22 -6.21
CA VAL A 12 -14.67 6.04 -4.80
C VAL A 12 -14.05 4.78 -4.17
N ILE A 13 -13.96 3.67 -4.90
CA ILE A 13 -13.34 2.44 -4.42
C ILE A 13 -11.83 2.62 -4.27
N GLU A 14 -11.18 3.38 -5.16
CA GLU A 14 -9.75 3.69 -5.03
C GLU A 14 -9.47 4.54 -3.78
N ASP A 15 -10.35 5.49 -3.46
CA ASP A 15 -10.28 6.28 -2.22
C ASP A 15 -10.40 5.37 -0.99
N PHE A 16 -11.41 4.48 -0.97
CA PHE A 16 -11.56 3.50 0.11
C PHE A 16 -10.34 2.55 0.23
N ILE A 17 -9.77 2.08 -0.87
CA ILE A 17 -8.56 1.25 -0.80
C ILE A 17 -7.40 2.06 -0.20
N THR A 18 -7.23 3.31 -0.63
CA THR A 18 -6.18 4.20 -0.14
C THR A 18 -6.28 4.40 1.36
N ASP A 19 -7.46 4.80 1.85
CA ASP A 19 -7.71 5.04 3.27
C ASP A 19 -7.54 3.75 4.11
N TYR A 20 -7.91 2.59 3.55
CA TYR A 20 -7.75 1.29 4.21
C TYR A 20 -6.29 0.85 4.32
N VAL A 21 -5.51 1.09 3.26
CA VAL A 21 -4.06 0.81 3.21
C VAL A 21 -3.30 1.73 4.16
N ASP A 22 -3.76 2.97 4.28
CA ASP A 22 -3.12 4.00 5.09
C ASP A 22 -3.55 3.97 6.57
N ASP A 23 -4.49 3.07 6.91
CA ASP A 23 -5.10 2.94 8.23
C ASP A 23 -5.74 4.26 8.71
N GLU A 24 -6.28 5.05 7.78
CA GLU A 24 -6.95 6.34 8.01
C GLU A 24 -8.47 6.21 8.19
N MET A 25 -9.03 5.02 7.96
CA MET A 25 -10.45 4.74 8.15
C MET A 25 -10.89 4.75 9.62
N GLY A 26 -12.11 5.24 9.85
CA GLY A 26 -12.79 5.06 11.14
C GLY A 26 -13.12 3.58 11.42
N SER A 27 -13.30 3.23 12.69
CA SER A 27 -13.55 1.83 13.08
C SER A 27 -14.82 1.22 12.47
N VAL A 28 -15.89 2.01 12.36
CA VAL A 28 -17.16 1.57 11.75
C VAL A 28 -17.00 1.40 10.24
N GLU A 29 -16.40 2.39 9.60
CA GLU A 29 -16.15 2.40 8.16
C GLU A 29 -15.25 1.24 7.74
N ARG A 30 -14.18 1.00 8.48
CA ARG A 30 -13.28 -0.14 8.26
C ARG A 30 -14.02 -1.47 8.36
N ALA A 31 -14.86 -1.66 9.37
CA ALA A 31 -15.64 -2.88 9.52
C ALA A 31 -16.60 -3.11 8.35
N THR A 32 -17.27 -2.04 7.88
CA THR A 32 -18.15 -2.10 6.71
C THR A 32 -17.36 -2.38 5.43
N PHE A 33 -16.19 -1.77 5.24
CA PHE A 33 -15.36 -2.01 4.07
C PHE A 33 -14.78 -3.43 4.07
N GLU A 34 -14.35 -3.95 5.22
CA GLU A 34 -13.90 -5.34 5.37
C GLU A 34 -15.00 -6.34 5.00
N GLU A 35 -16.27 -6.05 5.28
CA GLU A 35 -17.41 -6.87 4.81
C GLU A 35 -17.49 -6.89 3.27
N VAL A 36 -17.26 -5.76 2.59
CA VAL A 36 -17.18 -5.71 1.12
C VAL A 36 -16.03 -6.57 0.60
N LEU A 37 -14.84 -6.51 1.22
CA LEU A 37 -13.68 -7.32 0.84
C LEU A 37 -13.93 -8.83 1.02
N VAL A 38 -14.79 -9.23 1.96
CA VAL A 38 -15.18 -10.65 2.09
C VAL A 38 -15.96 -11.13 0.87
N HIS A 39 -16.71 -10.25 0.21
CA HIS A 39 -17.58 -10.58 -0.91
C HIS A 39 -16.98 -10.33 -2.30
N ASP A 40 -15.87 -9.60 -2.39
CA ASP A 40 -15.16 -9.32 -3.65
C ASP A 40 -13.69 -9.75 -3.54
N ASP A 41 -13.38 -10.89 -4.15
CA ASP A 41 -12.05 -11.51 -4.09
C ASP A 41 -10.99 -10.65 -4.80
N ASP A 42 -11.33 -10.01 -5.93
CA ASP A 42 -10.41 -9.17 -6.70
C ASP A 42 -10.07 -7.90 -5.92
N LEU A 43 -11.10 -7.27 -5.32
CA LEU A 43 -10.92 -6.08 -4.51
C LEU A 43 -10.11 -6.38 -3.24
N ARG A 44 -10.35 -7.54 -2.61
CA ARG A 44 -9.57 -8.01 -1.46
C ARG A 44 -8.11 -8.24 -1.81
N GLU A 45 -7.83 -8.89 -2.94
CA GLU A 45 -6.47 -9.10 -3.42
C GLU A 45 -5.76 -7.77 -3.69
N LEU A 46 -6.46 -6.82 -4.31
CA LEU A 46 -5.93 -5.47 -4.56
C LEU A 46 -5.60 -4.74 -3.25
N ALA A 47 -6.54 -4.68 -2.30
CA ALA A 47 -6.35 -4.00 -1.03
C ALA A 47 -5.19 -4.59 -0.21
N PHE A 48 -5.07 -5.93 -0.18
CA PHE A 48 -3.98 -6.59 0.55
C PHE A 48 -2.63 -6.41 -0.15
N SER A 49 -2.59 -6.55 -1.49
CA SER A 49 -1.39 -6.32 -2.29
C SER A 49 -0.89 -4.88 -2.14
N ALA A 50 -1.79 -3.90 -2.16
CA ALA A 50 -1.45 -2.50 -1.94
C ALA A 50 -0.86 -2.26 -0.55
N LYS A 51 -1.46 -2.86 0.50
CA LYS A 51 -0.98 -2.73 1.88
C LYS A 51 0.41 -3.35 2.07
N GLU A 52 0.65 -4.52 1.52
CA GLU A 52 1.98 -5.15 1.54
C GLU A 52 3.00 -4.34 0.73
N GLY A 53 2.63 -3.89 -0.47
CA GLY A 53 3.47 -3.05 -1.32
C GLY A 53 3.91 -1.76 -0.62
N LYS A 54 2.99 -1.07 0.08
CA LYS A 54 3.32 0.12 0.87
C LYS A 54 4.34 -0.18 1.98
N LYS A 55 4.17 -1.30 2.69
CA LYS A 55 5.12 -1.74 3.72
C LYS A 55 6.51 -2.00 3.14
N LEU A 56 6.59 -2.72 2.02
CA LEU A 56 7.86 -3.00 1.35
C LEU A 56 8.55 -1.72 0.87
N LEU A 57 7.79 -0.77 0.31
CA LEU A 57 8.32 0.54 -0.10
C LEU A 57 8.88 1.32 1.10
N SER A 58 8.22 1.28 2.25
CA SER A 58 8.72 1.91 3.48
C SER A 58 10.06 1.32 3.91
N GLN A 59 10.16 -0.02 3.95
CA GLN A 59 11.41 -0.71 4.29
C GLN A 59 12.53 -0.39 3.30
N PHE A 60 12.22 -0.36 2.01
CA PHE A 60 13.20 -0.02 0.98
C PHE A 60 13.72 1.42 1.12
N ARG A 61 12.84 2.37 1.45
CA ARG A 61 13.24 3.76 1.74
C ARG A 61 14.20 3.84 2.93
N GLU A 62 13.95 3.08 4.00
CA GLU A 62 14.84 3.04 5.16
C GLU A 62 16.23 2.50 4.80
N VAL A 63 16.30 1.41 4.03
CA VAL A 63 17.56 0.83 3.55
C VAL A 63 18.32 1.86 2.70
N LYS A 64 17.65 2.50 1.74
CA LYS A 64 18.26 3.52 0.88
C LYS A 64 18.75 4.74 1.67
N ALA A 65 17.99 5.20 2.66
CA ALA A 65 18.43 6.29 3.53
C ALA A 65 19.69 5.91 4.33
N GLY A 66 19.81 4.65 4.76
CA GLY A 66 21.01 4.13 5.42
C GLY A 66 22.24 4.09 4.51
N GLU A 67 22.07 3.64 3.26
CA GLU A 67 23.15 3.64 2.25
C GLU A 67 23.66 5.07 1.98
N ASP A 68 22.74 6.01 1.74
CA ASP A 68 23.05 7.42 1.51
C ASP A 68 23.78 8.06 2.71
N PHE A 69 23.36 7.72 3.93
CA PHE A 69 24.01 8.19 5.15
C PHE A 69 25.45 7.69 5.25
N MET A 70 25.67 6.39 5.02
CA MET A 70 27.00 5.79 5.07
C MET A 70 27.94 6.36 4.00
N GLU A 71 27.43 6.58 2.78
CA GLU A 71 28.22 7.20 1.71
C GLU A 71 28.67 8.63 2.10
N LYS A 72 27.75 9.44 2.63
CA LYS A 72 28.05 10.81 3.10
C LYS A 72 29.03 10.81 4.27
N LEU A 73 28.93 9.84 5.20
CA LEU A 73 29.84 9.70 6.32
C LEU A 73 31.26 9.36 5.84
N MET A 74 31.39 8.36 4.95
CA MET A 74 32.68 7.96 4.39
C MET A 74 33.37 9.11 3.64
N LYS A 75 32.61 9.90 2.87
CA LYS A 75 33.12 11.11 2.19
C LYS A 75 33.63 12.19 3.14
N LYS A 76 33.17 12.22 4.39
CA LYS A 76 33.56 13.25 5.38
C LYS A 76 34.74 12.82 6.25
N ILE A 77 35.00 11.52 6.35
CA ILE A 77 36.09 10.93 7.16
C ILE A 77 37.36 10.70 6.31
N SER A 78 37.20 10.49 4.99
CA SER A 78 38.33 10.53 4.03
C SER A 78 38.79 11.96 3.76
#